data_AF-A0A840PT83-F1
#
_entry.id   AF-A0A840PT83-F1
#
_cell.length_a   1.000
_cell.length_b   1.000
_cell.length_c   1.000
_cell.angle_alpha   90.00
_cell.angle_beta   90.00
_cell.angle_gamma   90.00
#
_symmetry.space_group_name_H-M   'P 1'
#
loop_
_entity.id
_entity.type
_entity.pdbx_description
1 polymer ?
#
loop_
_entity_poly.entity_id
_entity_poly.type
_entity_poly.pdbx_seq_one_letter_code
_entity_poly.pdbx_strand_id
1 'polypeptide(L)'
;MAGTAGILTAARAEALFAGSLSATTRPSREEATAAIRTSVRAHGGTRGCAAQVAACYGDYPDLAAGRMRWALATVQAIYPRRRH
;
A
#
# COMPACT_ATOMS: atom_id res chain seq x y z
N MET A 1 7.15 16.63 -11.34
CA MET A 1 5.84 16.79 -10.67
C MET A 1 5.14 15.45 -10.54
N ALA A 2 5.27 14.76 -9.41
CA ALA A 2 4.43 13.61 -9.13
C ALA A 2 2.99 14.10 -8.91
N GLY A 3 2.21 14.18 -10.00
CA GLY A 3 0.80 14.56 -9.94
C GLY A 3 0.05 13.69 -8.95
N THR A 4 -1.07 14.19 -8.42
CA THR A 4 -1.92 13.64 -7.34
C THR A 4 -2.13 12.12 -7.40
N ALA A 5 -2.09 11.53 -8.60
CA ALA A 5 -2.08 10.09 -8.83
C ALA A 5 -0.94 9.34 -8.12
N GLY A 6 0.28 9.90 -8.09
CA GLY A 6 1.44 9.31 -7.41
C GLY A 6 1.29 9.29 -5.89
N ILE A 7 0.74 10.37 -5.31
CA ILE A 7 0.42 10.44 -3.88
C ILE A 7 -0.67 9.42 -3.50
N LEU A 8 -1.68 9.25 -4.36
CA LEU A 8 -2.74 8.29 -4.10
C LEU A 8 -2.27 6.84 -4.26
N THR A 9 -1.36 6.57 -5.21
CA THR A 9 -0.69 5.27 -5.35
C THR A 9 0.15 4.94 -4.11
N ALA A 10 0.92 5.91 -3.60
CA ALA A 10 1.72 5.72 -2.38
C ALA A 10 0.83 5.42 -1.17
N ALA A 11 -0.22 6.21 -0.93
CA ALA A 11 -1.14 5.99 0.19
C ALA A 11 -1.86 4.63 0.11
N ARG A 12 -2.21 4.17 -1.10
CA ARG A 12 -2.78 2.82 -1.30
C ARG A 12 -1.76 1.73 -1.02
N ALA A 13 -0.50 1.91 -1.43
CA ALA A 13 0.55 0.94 -1.19
C ALA A 13 0.87 0.83 0.31
N GLU A 14 0.92 1.96 1.03
CA GLU A 14 1.11 1.99 2.50
C GLU A 14 -0.02 1.25 3.23
N ALA A 15 -1.27 1.46 2.82
CA ALA A 15 -2.40 0.76 3.41
C ALA A 15 -2.39 -0.75 3.09
N LEU A 16 -1.99 -1.14 1.87
CA LEU A 16 -1.84 -2.54 1.48
C LEU A 16 -0.69 -3.22 2.25
N PHE A 17 0.41 -2.49 2.46
CA PHE A 17 1.55 -2.93 3.26
C PHE A 17 1.13 -3.23 4.70
N ALA A 18 0.37 -2.31 5.32
CA ALA A 18 -0.12 -2.45 6.69
C ALA A 18 -1.26 -3.49 6.83
N GLY A 19 -1.85 -3.93 5.71
CA GLY A 19 -2.90 -4.95 5.69
C GLY A 19 -2.38 -6.38 5.81
N SER A 20 -3.29 -7.30 6.09
CA SER A 20 -3.04 -8.75 6.20
C SER A 20 -2.94 -9.49 4.87
N LEU A 21 -2.96 -8.77 3.74
CA LEU A 21 -2.95 -9.40 2.42
C LEU A 21 -1.57 -9.99 2.15
N SER A 22 -1.55 -11.27 1.75
CA SER A 22 -0.30 -11.98 1.53
C SER A 22 0.39 -11.48 0.26
N ALA A 23 1.69 -11.23 0.36
CA ALA A 23 2.51 -10.79 -0.77
C ALA A 23 2.70 -11.87 -1.87
N THR A 24 2.26 -13.09 -1.60
CA THR A 24 2.43 -14.26 -2.48
C THR A 24 1.32 -14.40 -3.52
N THR A 25 0.16 -13.76 -3.31
CA THR A 25 -1.01 -13.88 -4.18
C THR A 25 -1.17 -12.58 -4.98
N ARG A 26 -1.70 -12.67 -6.22
CA ARG A 26 -2.14 -11.48 -6.98
C ARG A 26 -3.57 -11.16 -6.57
N PRO A 27 -3.81 -10.18 -5.66
CA PRO A 27 -5.16 -9.79 -5.33
C PRO A 27 -5.86 -9.17 -6.53
N SER A 28 -7.15 -9.43 -6.65
CA SER A 28 -8.04 -8.69 -7.52
C SER A 28 -8.19 -7.24 -7.04
N ARG A 29 -8.75 -6.39 -7.92
CA ARG A 29 -9.01 -4.98 -7.58
C ARG A 29 -9.90 -4.83 -6.36
N GLU A 30 -10.88 -5.70 -6.20
CA GLU A 30 -11.84 -5.64 -5.10
C GLU A 30 -11.19 -6.03 -3.78
N GLU A 31 -10.41 -7.11 -3.77
CA GLU A 31 -9.67 -7.56 -2.58
C GLU A 31 -8.65 -6.51 -2.13
N ALA A 32 -7.88 -5.93 -3.07
CA ALA A 32 -6.95 -4.87 -2.74
C ALA A 32 -7.67 -3.63 -2.19
N THR A 33 -8.81 -3.25 -2.78
CA THR A 33 -9.60 -2.10 -2.30
C THR A 33 -10.17 -2.37 -0.90
N ALA A 34 -10.69 -3.58 -0.66
CA ALA A 34 -11.22 -3.98 0.64
C ALA A 34 -10.11 -3.97 1.71
N ALA A 35 -8.96 -4.58 1.42
CA ALA A 35 -7.81 -4.59 2.31
C ALA A 35 -7.32 -3.18 2.63
N ILE A 36 -7.17 -2.31 1.63
CA ILE A 36 -6.79 -0.90 1.82
C ILE A 36 -7.78 -0.20 2.77
N ARG A 37 -9.10 -0.37 2.55
CA ARG A 37 -10.12 0.25 3.41
C ARG A 37 -10.06 -0.27 4.84
N THR A 38 -9.88 -1.58 5.02
CA THR A 38 -9.75 -2.20 6.33
C THR A 38 -8.51 -1.69 7.06
N SER A 39 -7.35 -1.66 6.41
CA SER A 39 -6.11 -1.14 7.00
C SER A 39 -6.24 0.33 7.37
N VAL A 40 -6.77 1.17 6.48
CA VAL A 40 -6.97 2.60 6.77
C VAL A 40 -7.88 2.78 7.98
N ARG A 41 -8.94 1.98 8.14
CA ARG A 41 -9.80 2.04 9.32
C ARG A 41 -9.08 1.53 10.58
N ALA A 42 -8.36 0.42 10.49
CA ALA A 42 -7.64 -0.18 11.61
C ALA A 42 -6.54 0.74 12.17
N HIS A 43 -5.86 1.49 11.30
CA HIS A 43 -4.78 2.40 11.68
C HIS A 43 -5.23 3.86 11.85
N GLY A 44 -6.54 4.16 11.82
CA GLY A 44 -7.04 5.52 12.05
C GLY A 44 -6.73 6.52 10.93
N GLY A 45 -6.50 6.05 9.70
CA GLY A 45 -6.25 6.86 8.52
C GLY A 45 -4.99 6.46 7.75
N THR A 46 -4.77 7.13 6.61
CA THR A 46 -3.55 6.93 5.79
C THR A 46 -2.28 7.30 6.54
N ARG A 47 -2.32 8.32 7.41
CA ARG A 47 -1.19 8.69 8.27
C ARG A 47 -0.78 7.59 9.24
N GLY A 48 -1.75 6.84 9.79
CA GLY A 48 -1.45 5.71 10.66
C GLY A 48 -0.83 4.54 9.89
N CYS A 49 -1.29 4.28 8.66
CA CYS A 49 -0.63 3.32 7.78
C CYS A 49 0.82 3.76 7.46
N ALA A 50 1.05 5.04 7.16
CA ALA A 50 2.40 5.56 6.92
C ALA A 50 3.30 5.45 8.16
N ALA A 51 2.77 5.69 9.36
CA ALA A 51 3.49 5.50 10.61
C ALA A 51 3.88 4.03 10.83
N GLN A 52 2.96 3.09 10.56
CA GLN A 52 3.24 1.66 10.67
C GLN A 52 4.30 1.19 9.67
N VAL A 53 4.27 1.72 8.45
CA VAL A 53 5.32 1.50 7.44
C VAL A 53 6.66 2.00 7.96
N ALA A 54 6.71 3.24 8.47
CA ALA A 54 7.93 3.82 9.01
C ALA A 54 8.50 3.01 10.18
N ALA A 55 7.64 2.52 11.08
CA ALA A 55 8.03 1.64 12.18
C ALA A 55 8.67 0.33 11.65
N CYS A 56 8.03 -0.34 10.69
CA CYS A 56 8.57 -1.55 10.07
C CYS A 56 9.92 -1.32 9.39
N TYR A 57 10.13 -0.15 8.79
CA TYR A 57 11.43 0.20 8.20
C TYR A 57 12.51 0.44 9.25
N GLY A 58 12.15 0.84 10.47
CA GLY A 58 13.07 0.94 11.60
C GLY A 58 13.47 -0.42 12.17
N ASP A 59 12.52 -1.35 12.26
CA ASP A 59 12.76 -2.68 12.85
C ASP A 59 13.39 -3.67 11.86
N TYR A 60 12.87 -3.74 10.62
CA TYR A 60 13.27 -4.72 9.60
C TYR A 60 13.24 -4.11 8.19
N PRO A 61 14.24 -3.27 7.83
CA PRO A 61 14.25 -2.52 6.58
C PRO A 61 14.20 -3.41 5.33
N ASP A 62 14.88 -4.55 5.31
CA ASP A 62 14.90 -5.44 4.14
C ASP A 62 13.54 -6.10 3.87
N LEU A 63 12.88 -6.56 4.94
CA LEU A 63 11.54 -7.14 4.86
C LEU A 63 10.50 -6.07 4.48
N ALA A 64 10.62 -4.88 5.06
CA ALA A 64 9.77 -3.74 4.74
C ALA A 64 9.94 -3.34 3.26
N ALA A 65 11.16 -3.26 2.77
CA ALA A 65 11.44 -2.96 1.36
C ALA A 65 10.86 -4.01 0.42
N GLY A 66 10.98 -5.31 0.75
CA GLY A 66 10.36 -6.39 0.00
C GLY A 66 8.84 -6.24 -0.10
N ARG A 67 8.18 -6.01 1.04
CA ARG A 67 6.73 -5.87 1.11
C ARG A 67 6.23 -4.59 0.43
N MET A 68 6.94 -3.46 0.56
CA MET A 68 6.59 -2.20 -0.10
C MET A 68 6.74 -2.28 -1.61
N ARG A 69 7.80 -2.95 -2.12
CA ARG A 69 7.96 -3.21 -3.57
C ARG A 69 6.80 -4.02 -4.12
N TRP A 70 6.38 -5.08 -3.43
CA TRP A 70 5.20 -5.84 -3.80
C TRP A 70 3.92 -5.00 -3.78
N ALA A 71 3.72 -4.19 -2.74
CA ALA A 71 2.53 -3.34 -2.60
C ALA A 71 2.45 -2.31 -3.74
N LEU A 72 3.56 -1.65 -4.07
CA LEU A 72 3.66 -0.72 -5.18
C LEU A 72 3.38 -1.40 -6.53
N ALA A 73 3.93 -2.58 -6.78
CA ALA A 73 3.69 -3.34 -8.00
C ALA A 73 2.20 -3.73 -8.13
N THR A 74 1.60 -4.18 -7.04
CA THR A 74 0.19 -4.56 -6.97
C THR A 74 -0.74 -3.36 -7.22
N VAL A 75 -0.50 -2.23 -6.54
CA VAL A 75 -1.32 -1.02 -6.74
C VAL A 75 -1.16 -0.47 -8.15
N GLN A 76 0.04 -0.51 -8.74
CA GLN A 76 0.24 -0.08 -10.13
C GLN A 76 -0.46 -0.99 -11.15
N ALA A 77 -0.43 -2.31 -10.92
CA ALA A 77 -1.13 -3.27 -11.77
C ALA A 77 -2.66 -3.11 -11.70
N ILE A 78 -3.19 -2.85 -10.51
CA ILE A 78 -4.63 -2.75 -10.26
C ILE A 78 -5.18 -1.37 -10.64
N TYR A 79 -4.44 -0.30 -10.34
CA TYR A 79 -4.83 1.09 -10.58
C TYR A 79 -3.88 1.71 -11.61
N PRO A 80 -4.03 1.38 -12.90
CA PRO A 80 -3.26 2.03 -13.94
C PRO A 80 -3.46 3.53 -13.83
N ARG A 81 -2.36 4.28 -13.90
CA ARG A 81 -2.35 5.73 -13.85
C ARG A 81 -3.26 6.20 -14.98
N ARG A 82 -4.45 6.72 -14.67
CA ARG A 82 -5.30 7.35 -15.68
C ARG A 82 -4.50 8.53 -16.23
N ARG A 83 -3.92 8.35 -17.42
CA ARG A 83 -3.40 9.45 -18.24
C ARG A 83 -4.62 10.20 -18.73
N HIS A 84 -4.87 11.36 -18.16
CA HIS A 84 -5.71 12.40 -18.77
C HIS A 84 -4.76 13.43 -19.38
#